data_AF-A0A7S1RN81-F1
#
_entry.id   AF-A0A7S1RN81-F1
#
_cell.length_a   1.000
_cell.length_b   1.000
_cell.length_c   1.000
_cell.angle_alpha   90.00
_cell.angle_beta   90.00
_cell.angle_gamma   90.00
#
_symmetry.space_group_name_H-M   'P 1'
#
loop_
_entity.id
_entity.type
_entity.pdbx_description
1 polymer ?
#
loop_
_entity_poly.entity_id
_entity_poly.type
_entity_poly.pdbx_seq_one_letter_code
_entity_poly.pdbx_strand_id
1 'polypeptide(L)'
;GLIPIYIYLDQPWLPYPHLYETFGYSTGISDLPRLLKKLNAMTDDEITAGESAVAAFARSHFTDEAVIEQMKAFLLGGPTDLVCQKLPESVTGKGTNNSAGVWAQ
;
A
#
# COMPACT_ATOMS: atom_id res chain seq x y z
N GLY A 1 10.20 16.04 -1.46
CA GLY A 1 9.12 15.11 -1.10
C GLY A 1 9.03 14.04 -2.17
N LEU A 2 8.74 12.80 -1.78
CA LEU A 2 8.43 11.70 -2.71
C LEU A 2 6.93 11.71 -3.00
N ILE A 3 6.56 11.56 -4.26
CA ILE A 3 5.18 11.39 -4.74
C ILE A 3 4.99 9.90 -5.00
N PRO A 4 4.06 9.23 -4.29
CA PRO A 4 3.68 7.87 -4.63
C PRO A 4 2.86 7.88 -5.94
N ILE A 5 3.23 7.03 -6.89
CA ILE A 5 2.44 6.79 -8.10
C ILE A 5 1.86 5.38 -7.98
N TYR A 6 0.53 5.33 -7.90
CA TYR A 6 -0.23 4.08 -7.89
C TYR A 6 -0.64 3.79 -9.33
N ILE A 7 -0.15 2.68 -9.88
CA ILE A 7 -0.56 2.22 -11.22
C ILE A 7 -1.85 1.38 -11.13
N TYR A 8 -2.12 0.78 -9.96
CA TYR A 8 -3.34 0.06 -9.64
C TYR A 8 -4.07 0.72 -8.45
N LEU A 9 -5.40 0.75 -8.50
CA LEU A 9 -6.24 1.59 -7.65
C LEU A 9 -6.17 1.27 -6.14
N ASP A 10 -6.00 2.36 -5.43
CA ASP A 10 -6.53 2.78 -4.12
C ASP A 10 -6.01 2.26 -2.76
N GLN A 11 -5.57 3.29 -2.03
CA GLN A 11 -5.37 3.50 -0.59
C GLN A 11 -4.22 2.81 0.17
N PRO A 12 -3.21 3.61 0.62
CA PRO A 12 -2.16 3.17 1.54
C PRO A 12 -2.68 3.19 2.98
N TRP A 13 -3.72 2.41 3.27
CA TRP A 13 -4.13 2.09 4.64
C TRP A 13 -4.15 0.59 4.90
N LEU A 14 -3.52 -0.17 4.00
CA LEU A 14 -3.34 -1.58 4.18
C LEU A 14 -2.12 -1.83 5.08
N PRO A 15 -2.20 -2.73 6.07
CA PRO A 15 -1.13 -3.10 7.02
C PRO A 15 0.09 -3.82 6.38
N TYR A 16 0.36 -3.50 5.12
CA TYR A 16 1.22 -4.18 4.16
C TYR A 16 2.28 -3.21 3.57
N PRO A 17 3.15 -2.59 4.40
CA PRO A 17 3.96 -1.46 3.96
C PRO A 17 5.06 -1.87 2.97
N HIS A 18 5.61 -3.07 3.11
CA HIS A 18 6.65 -3.61 2.22
C HIS A 18 6.10 -4.02 0.86
N LEU A 19 4.79 -4.17 0.73
CA LEU A 19 4.19 -4.73 -0.48
C LEU A 19 4.10 -3.68 -1.58
N TYR A 20 3.94 -2.41 -1.21
CA TYR A 20 4.08 -1.29 -2.14
C TYR A 20 5.44 -1.27 -2.85
N GLU A 21 6.52 -1.75 -2.23
CA GLU A 21 7.85 -1.79 -2.86
C GLU A 21 7.93 -2.77 -4.03
N THR A 22 6.98 -3.73 -4.10
CA THR A 22 7.00 -4.81 -5.10
C THR A 22 6.30 -4.40 -6.40
N PHE A 23 5.25 -3.58 -6.33
CA PHE A 23 4.43 -3.20 -7.50
C PHE A 23 4.15 -1.69 -7.61
N GLY A 24 4.53 -0.90 -6.61
CA GLY A 24 4.38 0.55 -6.59
C GLY A 24 5.65 1.29 -6.98
N TYR A 25 5.49 2.51 -7.48
CA TYR A 25 6.62 3.40 -7.78
C TYR A 25 6.53 4.67 -6.92
N SER A 26 7.51 4.90 -6.06
CA SER A 26 7.67 6.19 -5.38
C SER A 26 8.82 6.96 -6.00
N THR A 27 8.60 8.24 -6.31
CA THR A 27 9.65 9.09 -6.90
C THR A 27 9.49 10.55 -6.48
N GLY A 28 10.57 11.30 -6.39
CA GLY A 28 10.51 12.75 -6.15
C GLY A 28 9.98 13.50 -7.37
N ILE A 29 9.47 14.73 -7.18
CA ILE A 29 9.05 15.61 -8.29
C ILE A 29 10.17 15.75 -9.34
N SER A 30 11.40 15.94 -8.87
CA SER A 30 12.58 16.10 -9.73
C SER A 30 12.90 14.87 -10.57
N ASP A 31 12.51 13.67 -10.10
CA ASP A 31 12.78 12.38 -10.74
C ASP A 31 11.58 11.82 -11.52
N LEU A 32 10.42 12.46 -11.40
CA LEU A 32 9.20 12.08 -12.11
C LEU A 32 9.39 11.90 -13.63
N PRO A 33 10.10 12.80 -14.36
CA PRO A 33 10.34 12.60 -15.78
C PRO A 33 11.13 11.32 -16.10
N ARG A 34 12.04 10.92 -15.21
CA ARG A 34 12.82 9.68 -15.37
C ARG A 34 11.94 8.46 -15.15
N LEU A 35 11.05 8.50 -14.17
CA LEU A 35 10.07 7.43 -13.96
C LEU A 35 9.13 7.29 -15.15
N LEU A 36 8.60 8.40 -15.69
CA LEU A 36 7.74 8.36 -16.88
C LEU A 36 8.44 7.76 -18.10
N LYS A 37 9.72 8.10 -18.32
CA LYS A 37 10.52 7.47 -19.37
C LYS A 37 10.69 5.97 -19.16
N LYS A 38 10.91 5.53 -17.92
CA LYS A 38 11.00 4.10 -17.58
C LYS A 38 9.68 3.39 -17.89
N LEU A 39 8.55 3.95 -17.46
CA LEU A 39 7.23 3.36 -17.70
C LEU A 39 6.91 3.28 -19.20
N ASN A 40 7.27 4.31 -19.97
CA ASN A 40 7.06 4.31 -21.42
C ASN A 40 8.00 3.36 -22.19
N ALA A 41 9.11 2.94 -21.59
CA ALA A 41 10.08 2.02 -22.19
C ALA A 41 9.89 0.57 -21.72
N MET A 42 8.89 0.32 -20.86
CA MET A 42 8.61 -1.00 -20.31
C MET A 42 8.10 -1.93 -21.41
N THR A 43 8.62 -3.16 -21.46
CA THR A 43 8.15 -4.14 -22.44
C THR A 43 6.84 -4.78 -21.99
N ASP A 44 6.09 -5.34 -22.94
CA ASP A 44 4.86 -6.08 -22.63
C ASP A 44 5.13 -7.25 -21.67
N ASP A 45 6.30 -7.89 -21.75
CA ASP A 45 6.72 -8.95 -20.83
C ASP A 45 6.90 -8.43 -19.39
N GLU A 46 7.51 -7.26 -19.22
CA GLU A 46 7.69 -6.61 -17.92
C GLU A 46 6.35 -6.18 -17.31
N ILE A 47 5.45 -5.66 -18.15
CA ILE A 47 4.07 -5.30 -17.76
C ILE A 47 3.33 -6.56 -17.31
N THR A 48 3.36 -7.63 -18.12
CA THR A 48 2.67 -8.89 -17.83
C THR A 48 3.20 -9.54 -16.54
N ALA A 49 4.51 -9.48 -16.30
CA ALA A 49 5.12 -9.96 -15.07
C ALA A 49 4.64 -9.15 -13.85
N GLY A 50 4.56 -7.82 -13.97
CA GLY A 50 4.03 -6.94 -12.94
C GLY A 50 2.55 -7.23 -12.64
N GLU A 51 1.72 -7.35 -13.68
CA GLU A 51 0.30 -7.70 -13.57
C GLU A 51 0.08 -9.06 -12.92
N SER A 52 0.88 -10.06 -13.30
CA SER A 52 0.81 -11.40 -12.71
C SER A 52 1.15 -11.39 -11.22
N ALA A 53 2.15 -10.60 -10.83
CA ALA A 53 2.52 -10.44 -9.42
C ALA A 53 1.40 -9.76 -8.62
N VAL A 54 0.79 -8.69 -9.17
CA VAL A 54 -0.34 -7.99 -8.55
C VAL A 54 -1.56 -8.91 -8.42
N ALA A 55 -1.88 -9.70 -9.45
CA ALA A 55 -3.01 -10.63 -9.43
C ALA A 55 -2.81 -11.80 -8.45
N ALA A 56 -1.58 -12.30 -8.30
CA ALA A 56 -1.25 -13.26 -7.25
C ALA A 56 -1.46 -12.64 -5.87
N PHE A 57 -0.98 -11.42 -5.68
CA PHE A 57 -1.05 -10.70 -4.42
C PHE A 57 -2.49 -10.37 -3.99
N ALA A 58 -3.32 -9.91 -4.94
CA ALA A 58 -4.72 -9.62 -4.68
C ALA A 58 -5.47 -10.84 -4.10
N ARG A 59 -5.16 -12.05 -4.58
CA ARG A 59 -5.77 -13.29 -4.08
C ARG A 59 -5.32 -13.66 -2.67
N SER A 60 -4.10 -13.30 -2.27
CA SER A 60 -3.54 -13.65 -0.96
C SER A 60 -3.69 -12.58 0.11
N HIS A 61 -4.09 -11.35 -0.26
CA HIS A 61 -4.10 -10.22 0.67
C HIS A 61 -5.32 -9.32 0.58
N PHE A 62 -6.13 -9.39 -0.50
CA PHE A 62 -7.27 -8.49 -0.73
C PHE A 62 -8.62 -9.19 -0.82
N THR A 63 -8.70 -10.50 -0.59
CA THR A 63 -10.00 -11.17 -0.37
C THR A 63 -10.30 -11.24 1.12
N ASP A 64 -11.58 -11.26 1.47
CA ASP A 64 -12.03 -11.32 2.86
C ASP A 64 -11.40 -12.53 3.59
N GLU A 65 -11.40 -13.70 2.95
CA GLU A 65 -10.80 -14.91 3.50
C GLU A 65 -9.30 -14.75 3.75
N ALA A 66 -8.59 -14.16 2.80
CA ALA A 66 -7.15 -14.02 2.87
C ALA A 66 -6.74 -13.00 3.95
N VAL A 67 -7.49 -11.90 4.08
CA VAL A 67 -7.31 -10.92 5.16
C VAL A 67 -7.55 -11.58 6.52
N ILE A 68 -8.62 -12.37 6.67
CA ILE A 68 -8.92 -13.08 7.92
C ILE A 68 -7.80 -14.07 8.28
N GLU A 69 -7.29 -14.84 7.33
CA GLU A 69 -6.17 -15.76 7.59
C GLU A 69 -4.88 -15.02 7.97
N GLN A 70 -4.59 -13.88 7.34
CA GLN A 70 -3.47 -13.01 7.73
C GLN A 70 -3.65 -12.50 9.17
N MET A 71 -4.84 -12.03 9.55
CA MET A 71 -5.14 -11.58 10.91
C MET A 71 -4.98 -12.70 11.94
N LYS A 72 -5.50 -13.88 11.63
CA LYS A 72 -5.40 -15.06 12.48
C LYS A 72 -3.94 -15.48 12.67
N ALA A 73 -3.15 -15.52 11.59
CA ALA A 73 -1.73 -15.81 11.67
C ALA A 73 -1.01 -14.77 12.54
N PHE A 74 -1.31 -13.48 12.36
CA PHE A 74 -0.75 -12.40 13.18
C PHE A 74 -1.08 -12.56 14.68
N LEU A 75 -2.35 -12.80 15.03
CA LEU A 75 -2.78 -12.95 16.43
C LEU A 75 -2.19 -14.20 17.10
N LEU A 76 -1.94 -15.26 16.35
CA LEU A 76 -1.38 -16.52 16.85
C LEU A 76 0.16 -16.55 16.81
N GLY A 77 0.82 -15.47 16.36
CA GLY A 77 2.28 -15.43 16.21
C GLY A 77 2.81 -16.30 15.06
N GLY A 78 1.96 -16.60 14.09
CA GLY A 78 2.30 -17.31 12.86
C GLY A 78 2.87 -16.39 11.76
N PRO A 79 3.23 -16.96 10.60
CA PRO A 79 3.76 -16.20 9.47
C PRO A 79 2.69 -15.30 8.87
N THR A 80 2.98 -14.01 8.74
CA THR A 80 2.06 -13.00 8.21
C THR A 80 2.84 -11.80 7.66
N ASP A 81 2.24 -11.12 6.69
CA ASP A 81 2.76 -9.86 6.14
C ASP A 81 2.19 -8.63 6.86
N LEU A 82 1.32 -8.84 7.85
CA LEU A 82 0.78 -7.78 8.70
C LEU A 82 1.84 -7.24 9.65
N VAL A 83 1.97 -5.92 9.69
CA VAL A 83 2.82 -5.25 10.67
C VAL A 83 2.05 -4.16 11.41
N CYS A 84 2.39 -3.97 12.68
CA CYS A 84 1.89 -2.83 13.45
C CYS A 84 2.44 -1.54 12.85
N GLN A 85 1.56 -0.72 12.28
CA GLN A 85 1.90 0.61 11.80
C GLN A 85 1.38 1.66 12.76
N LYS A 86 2.20 2.69 13.02
CA LYS A 86 1.73 3.88 13.74
C LYS A 86 0.70 4.58 12.86
N LEU A 87 -0.49 4.79 13.41
CA LEU A 87 -1.53 5.55 12.72
C LEU A 87 -1.04 7.00 12.44
N PRO A 88 -1.33 7.56 11.26
CA PRO A 88 -1.04 8.95 10.96
C PRO A 88 -1.68 9.90 11.99
N GLU A 89 -1.02 11.02 12.26
CA GLU A 89 -1.48 12.01 13.25
C GLU A 89 -2.84 12.63 12.91
N SER A 90 -3.16 12.68 11.61
CA SER A 90 -4.46 13.09 11.08
C SER A 90 -5.62 12.21 11.53
N VAL A 91 -5.34 10.97 11.96
CA VAL A 91 -6.37 9.97 12.30
C VAL A 91 -6.38 9.63 13.80
N THR A 92 -5.31 10.01 14.52
CA THR A 92 -5.22 9.89 15.98
C THR A 92 -5.72 11.13 16.73
N GLY A 93 -6.23 12.14 16.01
CA GLY A 93 -6.75 13.38 16.59
C GLY A 93 -5.70 14.30 17.23
N LYS A 94 -4.41 13.97 17.11
CA LYS A 94 -3.30 14.77 17.68
C LYS A 94 -2.84 15.89 16.74
N GLY A 95 -3.22 15.85 15.47
CA GLY A 95 -2.89 16.85 14.47
C GLY A 95 -4.08 17.72 14.08
N THR A 96 -4.61 18.54 14.99
CA THR A 96 -5.20 19.87 14.73
C THR A 96 -5.85 20.40 16.01
N ASN A 97 -5.33 21.52 16.51
CA ASN A 97 -6.05 22.38 17.47
C ASN A 97 -7.21 23.10 16.76
N ASN A 98 -8.10 22.40 16.03
CA ASN A 98 -9.28 22.99 15.39
C ASN A 98 -10.30 21.94 14.89
N SER A 99 -10.71 21.00 15.74
CA SER A 99 -12.06 20.39 15.68
C SER A 99 -12.17 19.31 16.76
N ALA A 100 -12.36 19.74 18.01
CA ALA A 100 -12.93 18.86 19.01
C ALA A 100 -14.39 18.56 18.61
N GLY A 101 -14.71 17.28 18.47
CA GLY A 101 -16.08 16.80 18.66
C GLY A 101 -16.82 16.31 17.42
N VAL A 102 -16.36 15.22 16.81
CA VAL A 102 -17.20 14.13 16.27
C VAL A 102 -16.19 12.98 16.19
N TRP A 103 -16.17 11.96 17.05
CA TRP A 103 -17.01 10.79 17.02
C TRP A 103 -16.88 10.08 18.37
N ALA A 104 -17.93 10.14 19.18
CA ALA A 104 -18.17 9.20 20.26
C ALA A 104 -19.67 8.90 20.22
N GLN A 105 -20.01 7.74 19.65
CA GLN A 105 -21.24 6.99 19.93
C GLN A 105 -20.87 5.52 19.96
#